data_AF-A0A7W7D517-F1
#
_entry.id   AF-A0A7W7D517-F1
#
_cell.length_a   1.000
_cell.length_b   1.000
_cell.length_c   1.000
_cell.angle_alpha   90.00
_cell.angle_beta   90.00
_cell.angle_gamma   90.00
#
_symmetry.space_group_name_H-M   'P 1'
#
loop_
_entity.id
_entity.type
_entity.pdbx_description
1 polymer ?
#
loop_
_entity_poly.entity_id
_entity_poly.type
_entity_poly.pdbx_seq_one_letter_code
_entity_poly.pdbx_strand_id
1 'polypeptide(L)'
;MPDVKLPAAFHTLTGGRRLLPVEGGNVREVLVRLDQACPGVLERLMDLDGSVKRCVNVYRNDSDIRSLDGLETKVQHHDVIWIVPAVAGGSEVTSRGVTMTEVIPTEFFTEPGSNPHAVAAEYRSRCPVHRINVPPGADAYAVLGNRVVEEALGDSRLSKQVENLPARYRDKAVANSLLVAGNLGFADDPKHARLKKPISRAFLPATVARLRPRIQDIVDDLIDAFPENGEIDLLSAFALPMPLTVICEYLGIPVTDRPLFLEWSYILSQDPLQHDEAELKAASEEFTDYFTELVAERRKDLGDDLLSEIIRARDAGAYSERELLSTLLLLIIAGHKTVANMIGNGTALLLRHPEQLEMIRATPELIPSAIEEILRYEGSAAWASLRVAAEDMRLGGVNIPKGSFVHLSLSSAGRDPDVYDDPDRFDVTRSPNRHLSFGHGPHFCIGAPLGRLQGEIAFSSLLRRLPRFELAVPPEEVTWLGDSSLSRGLEALPIRVGGRLPR
;
A
#
# COMPACT_ATOMS: atom_id res chain seq x y z
N MET A 1 -27.50 -38.69 -52.09
CA MET A 1 -28.51 -37.61 -52.01
C MET A 1 -29.73 -38.20 -51.31
N PRO A 2 -30.23 -37.53 -50.25
CA PRO A 2 -30.91 -36.26 -50.41
C PRO A 2 -30.07 -35.07 -49.95
N ASP A 3 -30.24 -33.96 -50.65
CA ASP A 3 -29.56 -32.70 -50.41
C ASP A 3 -30.13 -32.00 -49.17
N VAL A 4 -29.26 -31.63 -48.24
CA VAL A 4 -29.53 -30.63 -47.21
C VAL A 4 -28.66 -29.43 -47.55
N LYS A 5 -29.28 -28.31 -47.97
CA LYS A 5 -28.58 -27.04 -48.21
C LYS A 5 -28.12 -26.46 -46.88
N LEU A 6 -26.80 -26.30 -46.72
CA LEU A 6 -26.21 -25.49 -45.66
C LEU A 6 -26.31 -23.99 -46.00
N PRO A 7 -26.57 -23.10 -45.04
CA PRO A 7 -26.51 -21.65 -45.25
C PRO A 7 -25.12 -21.20 -45.69
N ALA A 8 -25.04 -20.20 -46.56
CA ALA A 8 -23.83 -19.74 -47.25
C ALA A 8 -22.73 -19.11 -46.36
N ALA A 9 -22.80 -19.26 -45.03
CA ALA A 9 -21.83 -18.68 -44.09
C ALA A 9 -20.64 -19.61 -43.74
N PHE A 10 -20.57 -20.83 -44.28
CA PHE A 10 -19.61 -21.86 -43.82
C PHE A 10 -18.52 -22.28 -44.82
N HIS A 11 -18.29 -21.51 -45.89
CA HIS A 11 -17.23 -21.80 -46.86
C HIS A 11 -15.97 -20.96 -46.66
N THR A 12 -15.28 -21.09 -45.52
CA THR A 12 -13.82 -20.88 -45.46
C THR A 12 -13.25 -21.39 -44.14
N LEU A 13 -12.01 -21.87 -44.17
CA LEU A 13 -11.17 -22.34 -43.04
C LEU A 13 -11.23 -23.84 -42.73
N THR A 14 -10.94 -24.68 -43.73
CA THR A 14 -10.32 -25.99 -43.46
C THR A 14 -9.01 -26.11 -44.23
N GLY A 15 -7.89 -25.88 -43.56
CA GLY A 15 -6.55 -26.19 -44.05
C GLY A 15 -5.89 -27.21 -43.15
N GLY A 16 -5.95 -28.50 -43.53
CA GLY A 16 -5.05 -29.53 -43.02
C GLY A 16 -5.60 -30.46 -41.94
N ARG A 17 -6.26 -31.54 -42.38
CA ARG A 17 -6.64 -32.71 -41.55
C ARG A 17 -5.44 -33.65 -41.32
N ARG A 18 -5.44 -34.35 -40.18
CA ARG A 18 -5.19 -35.81 -40.16
C ARG A 18 -5.96 -36.46 -38.99
N LEU A 19 -6.88 -37.36 -39.32
CA LEU A 19 -7.61 -38.25 -38.41
C LEU A 19 -7.08 -39.67 -38.62
N LEU A 20 -6.92 -40.43 -37.54
CA LEU A 20 -6.75 -41.90 -37.57
C LEU A 20 -8.05 -42.56 -37.07
N PRO A 21 -8.43 -43.74 -37.60
CA PRO A 21 -9.69 -44.38 -37.28
C PRO A 21 -9.60 -45.17 -35.97
N VAL A 22 -10.66 -45.11 -35.16
CA VAL A 22 -10.98 -46.18 -34.20
C VAL A 22 -12.46 -46.48 -34.32
N GLU A 23 -12.76 -47.75 -34.60
CA GLU A 23 -14.10 -48.31 -34.71
C GLU A 23 -14.77 -48.46 -33.34
N GLY A 24 -16.07 -48.19 -33.29
CA GLY A 24 -16.97 -48.70 -32.26
C GLY A 24 -17.04 -47.87 -30.96
N GLY A 25 -18.08 -47.05 -30.84
CA GLY A 25 -18.51 -46.48 -29.56
C GLY A 25 -18.34 -44.96 -29.47
N ASN A 26 -19.47 -44.26 -29.58
CA ASN A 26 -19.66 -42.81 -29.48
C ASN A 26 -18.71 -42.03 -28.55
N VAL A 27 -17.75 -41.30 -29.14
CA VAL A 27 -17.31 -39.98 -28.65
C VAL A 27 -17.05 -39.10 -29.88
N ARG A 28 -17.79 -37.99 -30.00
CA ARG A 28 -17.38 -36.85 -30.83
C ARG A 28 -16.80 -35.80 -29.87
N GLU A 29 -15.48 -35.71 -29.81
CA GLU A 29 -14.83 -34.51 -29.28
C GLU A 29 -15.17 -33.33 -30.19
N VAL A 30 -15.79 -32.30 -29.63
CA VAL A 30 -15.94 -31.01 -30.29
C VAL A 30 -14.93 -30.07 -29.63
N LEU A 31 -13.77 -29.92 -30.26
CA LEU A 31 -12.79 -28.88 -29.89
C LEU A 31 -13.27 -27.54 -30.44
N VAL A 32 -13.91 -26.75 -29.59
CA VAL A 32 -14.18 -25.33 -29.89
C VAL A 32 -12.94 -24.54 -29.52
N ARG A 33 -12.38 -23.75 -30.44
CA ARG A 33 -11.39 -22.74 -30.04
C ARG A 33 -12.12 -21.69 -29.21
N LEU A 34 -11.71 -21.57 -27.95
CA LEU A 34 -12.37 -20.72 -26.95
C LEU A 34 -12.34 -19.23 -27.28
N ASP A 35 -11.58 -18.77 -28.29
CA ASP A 35 -11.51 -17.38 -28.71
C ASP A 35 -12.74 -16.91 -29.51
N GLN A 36 -13.63 -17.80 -29.95
CA GLN A 36 -14.78 -17.46 -30.81
C GLN A 36 -16.18 -17.73 -30.20
N ALA A 37 -16.30 -18.12 -28.92
CA ALA A 37 -17.61 -18.34 -28.28
C ALA A 37 -18.13 -17.08 -27.55
N CYS A 38 -19.34 -16.62 -27.89
CA CYS A 38 -20.05 -15.58 -27.15
C CYS A 38 -20.68 -16.14 -25.85
N PRO A 39 -20.78 -15.35 -24.76
CA PRO A 39 -21.40 -15.80 -23.50
C PRO A 39 -22.89 -16.13 -23.69
N GLY A 40 -23.37 -17.21 -23.06
CA GLY A 40 -24.81 -17.50 -22.94
C GLY A 40 -25.48 -18.17 -24.15
N VAL A 41 -24.72 -18.75 -25.09
CA VAL A 41 -25.33 -19.47 -26.22
C VAL A 41 -25.93 -20.80 -25.76
N LEU A 42 -27.25 -20.92 -25.88
CA LEU A 42 -27.99 -22.15 -25.63
C LEU A 42 -28.19 -22.89 -26.96
N GLU A 43 -27.34 -23.88 -27.25
CA GLU A 43 -27.49 -24.67 -28.47
C GLU A 43 -28.42 -25.87 -28.20
N ARG A 44 -29.55 -25.93 -28.93
CA ARG A 44 -30.51 -27.02 -28.84
C ARG A 44 -30.20 -28.06 -29.91
N LEU A 45 -29.82 -29.26 -29.49
CA LEU A 45 -29.70 -30.38 -30.40
C LEU A 45 -31.08 -31.07 -30.50
N MET A 46 -31.67 -30.98 -31.69
CA MET A 46 -32.95 -31.60 -32.04
C MET A 46 -32.72 -32.94 -32.74
N ASP A 47 -33.57 -33.93 -32.44
CA ASP A 47 -33.64 -35.16 -33.24
C ASP A 47 -34.38 -34.89 -34.57
N LEU A 48 -34.34 -35.87 -35.50
CA LEU A 48 -34.93 -35.78 -36.85
C LEU A 48 -36.45 -35.56 -36.87
N ASP A 49 -37.11 -35.71 -35.72
CA ASP A 49 -38.53 -35.55 -35.44
C ASP A 49 -38.85 -34.26 -34.63
N GLY A 50 -37.86 -33.39 -34.40
CA GLY A 50 -38.07 -32.02 -33.87
C GLY A 50 -38.15 -31.91 -32.35
N SER A 51 -37.86 -32.99 -31.62
CA SER A 51 -37.83 -32.99 -30.15
C SER A 51 -36.45 -32.56 -29.62
N VAL A 52 -36.39 -31.71 -28.59
CA VAL A 52 -35.13 -31.30 -27.95
C VAL A 52 -34.62 -32.45 -27.08
N LYS A 53 -33.44 -33.00 -27.38
CA LYS A 53 -32.86 -34.11 -26.60
C LYS A 53 -31.76 -33.68 -25.64
N ARG A 54 -31.00 -32.62 -25.94
CA ARG A 54 -29.89 -32.12 -25.10
C ARG A 54 -29.76 -30.60 -25.18
N CYS A 55 -29.48 -29.99 -24.03
CA CYS A 55 -29.03 -28.62 -23.91
C CYS A 55 -27.57 -28.64 -23.44
N VAL A 56 -26.71 -27.84 -24.07
CA VAL A 56 -25.32 -27.63 -23.64
C VAL A 56 -25.17 -26.16 -23.31
N ASN A 57 -24.82 -25.86 -22.07
CA ASN A 57 -24.45 -24.50 -21.65
C ASN A 57 -22.92 -24.44 -21.48
N VAL A 58 -22.30 -23.41 -22.05
CA VAL A 58 -20.87 -23.16 -21.93
C VAL A 58 -20.66 -21.89 -21.11
N TYR A 59 -19.98 -22.01 -19.98
CA TYR A 59 -19.66 -20.89 -19.09
C TYR A 59 -18.15 -20.65 -19.08
N ARG A 60 -17.73 -19.39 -18.98
CA ARG A 60 -16.30 -19.02 -19.01
C ARG A 60 -15.72 -18.80 -17.61
N ASN A 61 -16.54 -18.46 -16.62
CA ASN A 61 -16.14 -18.22 -15.23
C ASN A 61 -17.33 -18.25 -14.26
N ASP A 62 -17.05 -18.22 -12.94
CA ASP A 62 -18.04 -18.35 -11.86
C ASP A 62 -19.05 -17.19 -11.78
N SER A 63 -18.75 -16.02 -12.36
CA SER A 63 -19.67 -14.87 -12.41
C SER A 63 -20.87 -15.10 -13.33
N ASP A 64 -20.74 -15.92 -14.37
CA ASP A 64 -21.85 -16.23 -15.30
C ASP A 64 -22.95 -17.09 -14.65
N ILE A 65 -22.62 -17.81 -13.57
CA ILE A 65 -23.52 -18.74 -12.86
C ILE A 65 -24.54 -17.98 -11.98
N ARG A 66 -24.22 -16.75 -11.54
CA ARG A 66 -25.05 -16.01 -10.55
C ARG A 66 -26.24 -15.24 -11.14
N SER A 67 -26.46 -15.32 -12.46
CA SER A 67 -27.60 -14.64 -13.13
C SER A 67 -28.88 -15.48 -13.22
N LEU A 68 -28.97 -16.61 -12.49
CA LEU A 68 -30.05 -17.59 -12.62
C LEU A 68 -30.85 -17.84 -11.32
N ASP A 69 -31.02 -16.80 -10.49
CA ASP A 69 -32.13 -16.79 -9.53
C ASP A 69 -33.44 -16.62 -10.31
N GLY A 70 -34.04 -17.74 -10.76
CA GLY A 70 -35.36 -17.72 -11.37
C GLY A 70 -35.72 -18.81 -12.38
N LEU A 71 -34.82 -19.75 -12.70
CA LEU A 71 -35.13 -20.84 -13.65
C LEU A 71 -35.69 -22.08 -12.93
N GLU A 72 -36.89 -21.95 -12.37
CA GLU A 72 -37.74 -23.12 -12.14
C GLU A 72 -38.23 -23.62 -13.51
N THR A 73 -37.73 -24.75 -13.99
CA THR A 73 -38.51 -25.67 -14.83
C THR A 73 -37.83 -27.03 -14.96
N LYS A 74 -38.45 -28.03 -14.29
CA LYS A 74 -38.53 -29.45 -14.66
C LYS A 74 -37.49 -29.96 -15.67
N VAL A 75 -36.40 -30.57 -15.18
CA VAL A 75 -35.60 -31.51 -15.99
C VAL A 75 -35.77 -32.90 -15.39
N GLN A 76 -36.65 -33.70 -15.99
CA GLN A 76 -36.87 -35.10 -15.63
C GLN A 76 -35.88 -35.97 -16.39
N HIS A 77 -34.87 -36.46 -15.68
CA HIS A 77 -33.88 -37.46 -16.11
C HIS A 77 -33.06 -37.07 -17.37
N HIS A 78 -31.89 -37.67 -17.53
CA HIS A 78 -30.91 -37.55 -18.64
C HIS A 78 -29.73 -36.59 -18.41
N ASP A 79 -28.58 -37.06 -18.87
CA ASP A 79 -27.22 -36.75 -18.41
C ASP A 79 -26.79 -35.29 -18.64
N VAL A 80 -26.41 -34.61 -17.57
CA VAL A 80 -25.75 -33.29 -17.62
C VAL A 80 -24.24 -33.51 -17.70
N ILE A 81 -23.60 -33.00 -18.76
CA ILE A 81 -22.14 -33.01 -18.90
C ILE A 81 -21.60 -31.63 -18.51
N TRP A 82 -20.74 -31.60 -17.49
CA TRP A 82 -19.99 -30.43 -17.08
C TRP A 82 -18.62 -30.46 -17.75
N ILE A 83 -18.22 -29.39 -18.45
CA ILE A 83 -16.86 -29.26 -18.99
C ILE A 83 -16.16 -28.14 -18.21
N VAL A 84 -15.34 -28.54 -17.23
CA VAL A 84 -14.40 -27.68 -16.51
C VAL A 84 -13.03 -27.85 -17.20
N PRO A 85 -12.29 -26.79 -17.55
CA PRO A 85 -10.96 -26.97 -18.13
C PRO A 85 -10.05 -27.64 -17.10
N ALA A 86 -9.61 -28.86 -17.42
CA ALA A 86 -8.64 -29.60 -16.64
C ALA A 86 -7.25 -28.99 -16.85
N VAL A 87 -6.68 -28.42 -15.80
CA VAL A 87 -5.22 -28.26 -15.72
C VAL A 87 -4.65 -29.66 -15.47
N ALA A 88 -3.78 -30.12 -16.37
CA ALA A 88 -3.21 -31.46 -16.34
C ALA A 88 -2.38 -31.69 -15.07
N GLY A 89 -2.67 -32.77 -14.34
CA GLY A 89 -1.82 -33.31 -13.27
C GLY A 89 -2.55 -33.44 -11.92
N GLY A 90 -3.47 -34.42 -11.83
CA GLY A 90 -4.21 -34.72 -10.61
C GLY A 90 -3.48 -35.71 -9.68
N SER A 91 -3.64 -35.48 -8.38
CA SER A 91 -3.82 -36.54 -7.39
C SER A 91 -4.88 -36.11 -6.38
N GLU A 92 -5.82 -37.03 -6.14
CA GLU A 92 -7.03 -36.99 -5.31
C GLU A 92 -7.08 -35.99 -4.13
N VAL A 93 -8.12 -35.16 -4.11
CA VAL A 93 -8.49 -34.36 -2.93
C VAL A 93 -9.66 -35.04 -2.22
N THR A 94 -9.34 -35.97 -1.32
CA THR A 94 -10.09 -36.14 -0.07
C THR A 94 -10.01 -34.84 0.72
N SER A 95 -11.09 -34.41 1.38
CA SER A 95 -11.16 -33.22 2.26
C SER A 95 -9.87 -32.97 3.06
N ARG A 96 -8.98 -32.14 2.49
CA ARG A 96 -7.74 -31.64 3.06
C ARG A 96 -7.69 -30.18 2.67
N GLY A 97 -7.39 -29.33 3.66
CA GLY A 97 -7.34 -27.89 3.50
C GLY A 97 -6.49 -27.49 2.30
N VAL A 98 -6.80 -26.31 1.74
CA VAL A 98 -5.92 -25.62 0.80
C VAL A 98 -4.53 -25.57 1.45
N THR A 99 -3.64 -26.48 1.07
CA THR A 99 -2.24 -26.40 1.46
C THR A 99 -1.65 -25.24 0.69
N MET A 100 -1.60 -24.08 1.34
CA MET A 100 -0.76 -22.96 0.91
C MET A 100 0.69 -23.41 0.99
N THR A 101 1.23 -23.94 -0.10
CA THR A 101 2.62 -24.44 -0.14
C THR A 101 3.63 -23.35 -0.44
N GLU A 102 3.21 -22.16 -0.88
CA GLU A 102 4.11 -21.07 -1.22
C GLU A 102 4.09 -20.00 -0.11
N VAL A 103 5.21 -19.89 0.61
CA VAL A 103 5.47 -18.80 1.57
C VAL A 103 6.12 -17.68 0.78
N ILE A 104 5.51 -16.50 0.77
CA ILE A 104 6.07 -15.30 0.13
C ILE A 104 7.46 -15.02 0.74
N PRO A 105 8.50 -14.82 -0.10
CA PRO A 105 9.87 -14.61 0.37
C PRO A 105 10.02 -13.28 1.15
N THR A 106 11.05 -13.19 2.00
CA THR A 106 11.33 -12.00 2.82
C THR A 106 11.57 -10.77 1.93
N GLU A 107 12.21 -10.99 0.79
CA GLU A 107 12.58 -10.02 -0.24
C GLU A 107 11.36 -9.31 -0.84
N PHE A 108 10.16 -9.92 -0.80
CA PHE A 108 8.92 -9.22 -1.19
C PHE A 108 8.62 -8.01 -0.29
N PHE A 109 9.13 -8.02 0.94
CA PHE A 109 9.05 -6.91 1.88
C PHE A 109 10.31 -6.04 1.84
N THR A 110 11.51 -6.64 1.93
CA THR A 110 12.77 -5.91 2.14
C THR A 110 13.45 -5.43 0.86
N GLU A 111 13.21 -6.11 -0.26
CA GLU A 111 13.86 -5.84 -1.56
C GLU A 111 12.84 -5.86 -2.70
N PRO A 112 11.78 -5.04 -2.66
CA PRO A 112 10.66 -5.13 -3.62
C PRO A 112 11.04 -4.75 -5.06
N GLY A 113 12.20 -4.12 -5.27
CA GLY A 113 12.66 -3.67 -6.57
C GLY A 113 11.82 -2.52 -7.15
N SER A 114 11.96 -2.27 -8.45
CA SER A 114 11.35 -1.11 -9.12
C SER A 114 9.86 -1.27 -9.42
N ASN A 115 9.40 -2.50 -9.68
CA ASN A 115 8.01 -2.81 -10.01
C ASN A 115 7.48 -4.04 -9.25
N PRO A 116 7.27 -3.95 -7.92
CA PRO A 116 6.72 -5.05 -7.13
C PRO A 116 5.25 -5.36 -7.45
N HIS A 117 4.57 -4.48 -8.20
CA HIS A 117 3.11 -4.47 -8.39
C HIS A 117 2.60 -5.70 -9.15
N ALA A 118 3.35 -6.16 -10.16
CA ALA A 118 3.00 -7.36 -10.92
C ALA A 118 3.05 -8.63 -10.05
N VAL A 119 4.10 -8.76 -9.21
CA VAL A 119 4.24 -9.86 -8.27
C VAL A 119 3.13 -9.81 -7.21
N ALA A 120 2.83 -8.62 -6.68
CA ALA A 120 1.73 -8.44 -5.74
C ALA A 120 0.37 -8.82 -6.36
N ALA A 121 0.14 -8.46 -7.63
CA ALA A 121 -1.08 -8.82 -8.37
C ALA A 121 -1.20 -10.34 -8.58
N GLU A 122 -0.09 -11.02 -8.90
CA GLU A 122 -0.06 -12.48 -9.04
C GLU A 122 -0.50 -13.17 -7.74
N TYR A 123 0.11 -12.81 -6.59
CA TYR A 123 -0.31 -13.35 -5.30
C TYR A 123 -1.77 -13.00 -4.99
N ARG A 124 -2.15 -11.72 -5.07
CA ARG A 124 -3.51 -11.24 -4.79
C ARG A 124 -4.58 -11.98 -5.60
N SER A 125 -4.30 -12.29 -6.88
CA SER A 125 -5.24 -13.01 -7.76
C SER A 125 -5.52 -14.45 -7.32
N ARG A 126 -4.60 -15.07 -6.58
CA ARG A 126 -4.75 -16.43 -6.05
C ARG A 126 -5.44 -16.43 -4.70
N CYS A 127 -5.03 -15.53 -3.81
CA CYS A 127 -5.63 -15.38 -2.48
C CYS A 127 -5.39 -13.96 -1.92
N PRO A 128 -6.37 -13.38 -1.19
CA PRO A 128 -6.12 -12.10 -0.53
C PRO A 128 -5.19 -12.20 0.69
N VAL A 129 -4.91 -13.41 1.21
CA VAL A 129 -4.09 -13.62 2.42
C VAL A 129 -3.10 -14.76 2.17
N HIS A 130 -1.81 -14.49 2.30
CA HIS A 130 -0.73 -15.46 2.05
C HIS A 130 0.17 -15.61 3.27
N ARG A 131 0.83 -16.76 3.40
CA ARG A 131 2.00 -16.88 4.28
C ARG A 131 3.14 -16.02 3.75
N ILE A 132 3.89 -15.36 4.63
CA ILE A 132 5.08 -14.56 4.27
C ILE A 132 6.19 -14.81 5.29
N ASN A 133 7.45 -14.80 4.86
CA ASN A 133 8.61 -15.03 5.72
C ASN A 133 9.12 -13.74 6.38
N VAL A 134 8.25 -12.98 7.04
CA VAL A 134 8.60 -11.68 7.66
C VAL A 134 8.10 -11.61 9.11
N PRO A 135 8.99 -11.45 10.11
CA PRO A 135 10.44 -11.62 10.00
C PRO A 135 10.80 -13.10 9.67
N PRO A 136 12.03 -13.39 9.21
CA PRO A 136 12.43 -14.74 8.84
C PRO A 136 12.15 -15.79 9.93
N GLY A 137 11.49 -16.89 9.55
CA GLY A 137 11.13 -17.99 10.46
C GLY A 137 9.94 -17.71 11.40
N ALA A 138 9.23 -16.60 11.23
CA ALA A 138 8.00 -16.30 11.96
C ALA A 138 6.77 -16.98 11.36
N ASP A 139 5.76 -17.18 12.22
CA ASP A 139 4.41 -17.41 11.74
C ASP A 139 3.83 -16.06 11.31
N ALA A 140 3.74 -15.83 10.00
CA ALA A 140 3.37 -14.52 9.47
C ALA A 140 2.54 -14.62 8.19
N TYR A 141 1.66 -13.63 8.02
CA TYR A 141 0.72 -13.54 6.92
C TYR A 141 0.78 -12.16 6.26
N ALA A 142 0.76 -12.11 4.93
CA ALA A 142 0.57 -10.90 4.14
C ALA A 142 -0.88 -10.82 3.66
N VAL A 143 -1.52 -9.68 3.85
CA VAL A 143 -2.88 -9.38 3.35
C VAL A 143 -2.75 -8.42 2.17
N LEU A 144 -3.24 -8.82 1.00
CA LEU A 144 -2.97 -8.17 -0.29
C LEU A 144 -4.21 -7.59 -0.98
N GLY A 145 -5.40 -8.16 -0.73
CA GLY A 145 -6.67 -7.67 -1.29
C GLY A 145 -7.22 -6.45 -0.53
N ASN A 146 -7.65 -5.42 -1.24
CA ASN A 146 -8.05 -4.11 -0.70
C ASN A 146 -9.11 -4.23 0.39
N ARG A 147 -10.21 -4.95 0.13
CA ARG A 147 -11.30 -5.10 1.12
C ARG A 147 -10.86 -5.82 2.39
N VAL A 148 -9.97 -6.81 2.26
CA VAL A 148 -9.46 -7.57 3.41
C VAL A 148 -8.43 -6.75 4.19
N VAL A 149 -7.64 -5.92 3.50
CA VAL A 149 -6.77 -4.91 4.13
C VAL A 149 -7.61 -3.89 4.91
N GLU A 150 -8.69 -3.37 4.33
CA GLU A 150 -9.60 -2.41 5.00
C GLU A 150 -10.23 -3.01 6.27
N GLU A 151 -10.70 -4.26 6.19
CA GLU A 151 -11.22 -5.03 7.33
C GLU A 151 -10.15 -5.17 8.42
N ALA A 152 -8.96 -5.67 8.05
CA ALA A 152 -7.86 -5.90 8.98
C ALA A 152 -7.29 -4.62 9.60
N LEU A 153 -7.41 -3.47 8.91
CA LEU A 153 -6.99 -2.18 9.47
C LEU A 153 -7.82 -1.78 10.70
N GLY A 154 -9.10 -2.17 10.75
CA GLY A 154 -10.03 -1.88 11.84
C GLY A 154 -10.37 -3.04 12.79
N ASP A 155 -9.88 -4.26 12.51
CA ASP A 155 -10.15 -5.45 13.33
C ASP A 155 -9.38 -5.43 14.66
N SER A 156 -10.10 -5.36 15.79
CA SER A 156 -9.49 -5.29 17.12
C SER A 156 -8.82 -6.58 17.58
N ARG A 157 -8.98 -7.69 16.84
CA ARG A 157 -8.24 -8.94 17.10
C ARG A 157 -6.79 -8.85 16.63
N LEU A 158 -6.48 -7.87 15.78
CA LEU A 158 -5.13 -7.57 15.32
C LEU A 158 -4.49 -6.49 16.20
N SER A 159 -3.87 -6.94 17.28
CA SER A 159 -3.20 -6.08 18.27
C SER A 159 -2.00 -5.36 17.68
N LYS A 160 -1.81 -4.10 18.06
CA LYS A 160 -0.60 -3.30 17.79
C LYS A 160 0.33 -3.19 19.00
N GLN A 161 -0.05 -3.80 20.12
CA GLN A 161 0.75 -3.85 21.35
C GLN A 161 1.86 -4.90 21.24
N VAL A 162 3.10 -4.48 21.53
CA VAL A 162 4.31 -5.33 21.47
C VAL A 162 4.22 -6.50 22.46
N GLU A 163 3.49 -6.32 23.56
CA GLU A 163 3.27 -7.30 24.62
C GLU A 163 2.56 -8.58 24.13
N ASN A 164 1.79 -8.46 23.05
CA ASN A 164 1.05 -9.58 22.44
C ASN A 164 1.89 -10.38 21.44
N LEU A 165 3.14 -9.98 21.17
CA LEU A 165 4.06 -10.78 20.37
C LEU A 165 4.53 -12.04 21.13
N PRO A 166 4.87 -13.12 20.40
CA PRO A 166 5.59 -14.24 21.00
C PRO A 166 6.88 -13.77 21.70
N ALA A 167 7.22 -14.38 22.84
CA ALA A 167 8.26 -13.89 23.75
C ALA A 167 9.59 -13.54 23.06
N ARG A 168 10.08 -14.41 22.16
CA ARG A 168 11.34 -14.18 21.41
C ARG A 168 11.33 -12.88 20.60
N TYR A 169 10.19 -12.50 20.03
CA TYR A 169 10.05 -11.29 19.22
C TYR A 169 9.76 -10.08 20.10
N ARG A 170 8.91 -10.23 21.11
CA ARG A 170 8.63 -9.18 22.11
C ARG A 170 9.93 -8.71 22.77
N ASP A 171 10.72 -9.63 23.29
CA ASP A 171 11.90 -9.30 24.10
C ASP A 171 12.95 -8.59 23.24
N LYS A 172 13.15 -9.03 21.99
CA LYS A 172 14.03 -8.38 21.01
C LYS A 172 13.52 -6.97 20.63
N ALA A 173 12.23 -6.83 20.32
CA ALA A 173 11.66 -5.53 19.93
C ALA A 173 11.74 -4.50 21.07
N VAL A 174 11.41 -4.90 22.30
CA VAL A 174 11.43 -4.03 23.49
C VAL A 174 12.85 -3.61 23.89
N ALA A 175 13.84 -4.48 23.69
CA ALA A 175 15.23 -4.19 23.99
C ALA A 175 15.85 -3.17 23.01
N ASN A 176 15.40 -3.18 21.75
CA ASN A 176 16.09 -2.49 20.67
C ASN A 176 15.35 -1.27 20.12
N SER A 177 14.06 -1.08 20.39
CA SER A 177 13.30 0.04 19.78
C SER A 177 12.44 0.82 20.78
N LEU A 178 12.73 2.11 20.91
CA LEU A 178 11.86 3.07 21.59
C LEU A 178 10.52 3.28 20.86
N LEU A 179 10.46 3.06 19.54
CA LEU A 179 9.27 3.30 18.73
C LEU A 179 8.13 2.34 19.09
N VAL A 180 8.41 1.11 19.50
CA VAL A 180 7.38 0.14 19.92
C VAL A 180 7.00 0.26 21.40
N ALA A 181 7.56 1.24 22.12
CA ALA A 181 7.53 1.29 23.58
C ALA A 181 6.34 2.05 24.21
N GLY A 182 5.36 2.49 23.41
CA GLY A 182 4.10 3.04 23.94
C GLY A 182 3.71 4.41 23.38
N ASN A 183 3.44 4.48 22.08
CA ASN A 183 2.74 5.60 21.45
C ASN A 183 1.42 5.11 20.82
N LEU A 184 0.58 6.03 20.34
CA LEU A 184 -0.70 5.69 19.71
C LEU A 184 -0.58 4.80 18.45
N GLY A 185 0.60 4.73 17.81
CA GLY A 185 0.84 3.85 16.68
C GLY A 185 1.04 2.37 17.05
N PHE A 186 1.32 2.08 18.33
CA PHE A 186 1.61 0.75 18.87
C PHE A 186 0.81 0.47 20.16
N ALA A 187 -0.47 0.87 20.15
CA ALA A 187 -1.38 0.68 21.27
C ALA A 187 -2.76 0.27 20.76
N ASP A 188 -3.42 -0.62 21.49
CA ASP A 188 -4.85 -0.92 21.31
C ASP A 188 -5.69 -0.11 22.31
N ASP A 189 -7.00 0.00 22.09
CA ASP A 189 -7.91 0.63 23.05
C ASP A 189 -7.99 -0.18 24.37
N PRO A 190 -8.12 0.50 25.53
CA PRO A 190 -8.30 1.95 25.71
C PRO A 190 -6.98 2.76 25.75
N LYS A 191 -5.81 2.11 25.69
CA LYS A 191 -4.50 2.79 25.72
C LYS A 191 -4.34 3.72 24.51
N HIS A 192 -4.75 3.27 23.33
CA HIS A 192 -4.75 4.08 22.11
C HIS A 192 -5.52 5.40 22.26
N ALA A 193 -6.78 5.35 22.69
CA ALA A 193 -7.57 6.57 22.94
C ALA A 193 -6.90 7.52 23.95
N ARG A 194 -6.30 6.99 25.02
CA ARG A 194 -5.55 7.79 26.02
C ARG A 194 -4.35 8.48 25.37
N LEU A 195 -3.55 7.76 24.60
CA LEU A 195 -2.33 8.29 23.97
C LEU A 195 -2.64 9.23 22.80
N LYS A 196 -3.76 9.05 22.10
CA LYS A 196 -4.15 9.93 20.99
C LYS A 196 -4.70 11.27 21.46
N LYS A 197 -5.36 11.30 22.63
CA LYS A 197 -6.10 12.45 23.12
C LYS A 197 -5.26 13.74 23.21
N PRO A 198 -4.04 13.77 23.80
CA PRO A 198 -3.26 14.99 23.95
C PRO A 198 -2.90 15.67 22.62
N ILE A 199 -2.61 14.87 21.59
CA ILE A 199 -2.12 15.39 20.30
C ILE A 199 -3.23 15.58 19.25
N SER A 200 -4.42 14.99 19.46
CA SER A 200 -5.52 14.99 18.49
C SER A 200 -5.93 16.37 17.98
N ARG A 201 -5.98 17.38 18.86
CA ARG A 201 -6.41 18.75 18.50
C ARG A 201 -5.40 19.49 17.61
N ALA A 202 -4.12 19.17 17.76
CA ALA A 202 -3.03 19.76 16.99
C ALA A 202 -3.20 19.43 15.49
N PHE A 203 -3.62 18.21 15.19
CA PHE A 203 -3.73 17.73 13.80
C PHE A 203 -5.12 17.88 13.17
N LEU A 204 -6.03 18.64 13.78
CA LEU A 204 -7.34 18.92 13.18
C LEU A 204 -7.17 19.75 11.89
N PRO A 205 -8.01 19.54 10.85
CA PRO A 205 -7.89 20.25 9.57
C PRO A 205 -7.80 21.78 9.70
N ALA A 206 -8.64 22.38 10.54
CA ALA A 206 -8.61 23.83 10.77
C ALA A 206 -7.34 24.31 11.50
N THR A 207 -6.75 23.46 12.36
CA THR A 207 -5.48 23.79 13.03
C THR A 207 -4.33 23.75 12.06
N VAL A 208 -4.21 22.67 11.28
CA VAL A 208 -3.10 22.50 10.33
C VAL A 208 -3.17 23.53 9.19
N ALA A 209 -4.37 23.94 8.76
CA ALA A 209 -4.52 24.95 7.71
C ALA A 209 -3.86 26.29 8.07
N ARG A 210 -3.74 26.61 9.37
CA ARG A 210 -3.04 27.82 9.85
C ARG A 210 -1.53 27.77 9.64
N LEU A 211 -0.95 26.59 9.41
CA LEU A 211 0.48 26.41 9.15
C LEU A 211 0.85 26.76 7.69
N ARG A 212 -0.13 26.89 6.78
CA ARG A 212 0.10 27.14 5.36
C ARG A 212 1.12 28.26 5.07
N PRO A 213 1.02 29.46 5.66
CA PRO A 213 1.98 30.53 5.38
C PRO A 213 3.42 30.13 5.74
N ARG A 214 3.61 29.51 6.91
CA ARG A 214 4.95 29.10 7.33
C ARG A 214 5.50 27.95 6.49
N ILE A 215 4.65 27.00 6.10
CA ILE A 215 5.03 25.91 5.19
C ILE A 215 5.44 26.46 3.82
N GLN A 216 4.73 27.48 3.31
CA GLN A 216 5.09 28.17 2.07
C GLN A 216 6.47 28.83 2.18
N ASP A 217 6.75 29.55 3.26
CA ASP A 217 8.06 30.16 3.48
C ASP A 217 9.19 29.12 3.48
N ILE A 218 9.01 27.99 4.18
CA ILE A 218 9.98 26.89 4.22
C ILE A 218 10.24 26.35 2.81
N VAL A 219 9.19 26.14 2.02
CA VAL A 219 9.29 25.64 0.65
C VAL A 219 10.03 26.64 -0.24
N ASP A 220 9.72 27.93 -0.12
CA ASP A 220 10.37 28.98 -0.90
C ASP A 220 11.83 29.17 -0.51
N ASP A 221 12.17 29.11 0.78
CA ASP A 221 13.54 29.19 1.28
C ASP A 221 14.39 28.01 0.76
N LEU A 222 13.83 26.80 0.69
CA LEU A 222 14.53 25.64 0.12
C LEU A 222 14.71 25.75 -1.40
N ILE A 223 13.69 26.20 -2.14
CA ILE A 223 13.83 26.42 -3.60
C ILE A 223 14.81 27.55 -3.89
N ASP A 224 14.87 28.60 -3.05
CA ASP A 224 15.84 29.71 -3.14
C ASP A 224 17.29 29.26 -2.92
N ALA A 225 17.52 28.10 -2.32
CA ALA A 225 18.85 27.50 -2.18
C ALA A 225 19.29 26.66 -3.39
N PHE A 226 18.39 26.33 -4.32
CA PHE A 226 18.75 25.53 -5.49
C PHE A 226 19.72 26.26 -6.44
N PRO A 227 20.71 25.56 -7.03
CA PRO A 227 21.54 26.14 -8.07
C PRO A 227 20.69 26.35 -9.34
N GLU A 228 20.49 27.61 -9.75
CA GLU A 228 19.79 27.91 -11.00
C GLU A 228 20.55 27.32 -12.20
N ASN A 229 19.85 26.62 -13.09
CA ASN A 229 20.43 25.81 -14.18
C ASN A 229 21.46 24.76 -13.71
N GLY A 230 21.42 24.37 -12.43
CA GLY A 230 22.25 23.31 -11.87
C GLY A 230 21.48 22.00 -11.70
N GLU A 231 22.12 21.08 -10.97
CA GLU A 231 21.58 19.77 -10.63
C GLU A 231 21.49 19.62 -9.11
N ILE A 232 20.47 18.92 -8.64
CA ILE A 232 20.25 18.58 -7.22
C ILE A 232 19.82 17.11 -7.12
N ASP A 233 20.04 16.49 -5.96
CA ASP A 233 19.19 15.39 -5.53
C ASP A 233 17.98 15.99 -4.80
N LEU A 234 16.77 15.76 -5.33
CA LEU A 234 15.54 16.32 -4.76
C LEU A 234 15.29 15.82 -3.34
N LEU A 235 15.72 14.60 -2.99
CA LEU A 235 15.50 14.06 -1.65
C LEU A 235 16.27 14.86 -0.61
N SER A 236 17.59 14.94 -0.74
CA SER A 236 18.45 15.66 0.19
C SER A 236 18.26 17.19 0.14
N ALA A 237 18.01 17.76 -1.03
CA ALA A 237 17.87 19.21 -1.18
C ALA A 237 16.49 19.74 -0.74
N PHE A 238 15.44 18.93 -0.79
CA PHE A 238 14.07 19.41 -0.59
C PHE A 238 13.14 18.44 0.13
N ALA A 239 12.97 17.22 -0.37
CA ALA A 239 11.91 16.32 0.09
C ALA A 239 12.12 15.86 1.54
N LEU A 240 13.36 15.63 1.98
CA LEU A 240 13.69 15.33 3.37
C LEU A 240 13.69 16.59 4.28
N PRO A 241 14.40 17.69 3.93
CA PRO A 241 14.48 18.85 4.81
C PRO A 241 13.15 19.61 4.98
N MET A 242 12.28 19.65 3.96
CA MET A 242 11.02 20.40 4.00
C MET A 242 10.10 19.92 5.13
N PRO A 243 9.63 18.66 5.14
CA PRO A 243 8.69 18.22 6.17
C PRO A 243 9.35 18.02 7.53
N LEU A 244 10.67 17.78 7.56
CA LEU A 244 11.40 17.74 8.82
C LEU A 244 11.44 19.13 9.48
N THR A 245 11.64 20.20 8.71
CA THR A 245 11.56 21.57 9.23
C THR A 245 10.17 21.88 9.76
N VAL A 246 9.12 21.49 9.01
CA VAL A 246 7.72 21.70 9.42
C VAL A 246 7.43 21.00 10.75
N ILE A 247 7.76 19.72 10.90
CA ILE A 247 7.47 19.00 12.16
C ILE A 247 8.36 19.48 13.30
N CYS A 248 9.61 19.88 13.03
CA CYS A 248 10.50 20.44 14.04
C CYS A 248 9.94 21.76 14.61
N GLU A 249 9.57 22.70 13.75
CA GLU A 249 8.97 23.97 14.17
C GLU A 249 7.62 23.75 14.87
N TYR A 250 6.82 22.79 14.39
CA TYR A 250 5.52 22.50 14.98
C TYR A 250 5.59 21.85 16.36
N LEU A 251 6.60 20.99 16.58
CA LEU A 251 6.95 20.47 17.91
C LEU A 251 7.63 21.53 18.78
N GLY A 252 8.24 22.54 18.18
CA GLY A 252 9.07 23.53 18.88
C GLY A 252 10.44 22.98 19.25
N ILE A 253 11.05 22.15 18.39
CA ILE A 253 12.41 21.61 18.56
C ILE A 253 13.40 22.31 17.62
N PRO A 254 14.70 22.42 17.97
CA PRO A 254 15.68 23.17 17.19
C PRO A 254 15.89 22.59 15.79
N VAL A 255 15.66 23.40 14.74
CA VAL A 255 15.90 23.00 13.35
C VAL A 255 17.39 22.80 13.06
N THR A 256 18.29 23.40 13.85
CA THR A 256 19.74 23.23 13.73
C THR A 256 20.20 21.79 13.92
N ASP A 257 19.42 20.99 14.66
CA ASP A 257 19.76 19.60 15.01
C ASP A 257 19.21 18.60 13.98
N ARG A 258 18.74 19.10 12.83
CA ARG A 258 18.20 18.33 11.70
C ARG A 258 19.04 17.10 11.32
N PRO A 259 20.39 17.16 11.23
CA PRO A 259 21.18 15.98 10.87
C PRO A 259 20.96 14.80 11.81
N LEU A 260 20.87 15.05 13.13
CA LEU A 260 20.60 14.01 14.14
C LEU A 260 19.21 13.39 13.92
N PHE A 261 18.20 14.24 13.69
CA PHE A 261 16.84 13.75 13.48
C PHE A 261 16.69 12.94 12.20
N LEU A 262 17.41 13.26 11.12
CA LEU A 262 17.42 12.46 9.89
C LEU A 262 18.01 11.07 10.14
N GLU A 263 19.16 11.01 10.80
CA GLU A 263 19.86 9.77 11.13
C GLU A 263 19.02 8.88 12.05
N TRP A 264 18.62 9.39 13.22
CA TRP A 264 17.80 8.64 14.16
C TRP A 264 16.49 8.20 13.56
N SER A 265 15.85 9.04 12.73
CA SER A 265 14.60 8.64 12.08
C SER A 265 14.77 7.57 11.03
N TYR A 266 15.89 7.57 10.29
CA TYR A 266 16.20 6.50 9.36
C TYR A 266 16.38 5.19 10.11
N ILE A 267 17.27 5.16 11.11
CA ILE A 267 17.61 3.96 11.90
C ILE A 267 16.38 3.46 12.68
N LEU A 268 15.72 4.32 13.46
CA LEU A 268 14.62 3.91 14.36
C LEU A 268 13.30 3.62 13.64
N SER A 269 13.24 3.85 12.32
CA SER A 269 12.12 3.41 11.47
C SER A 269 12.27 1.98 10.93
N GLN A 270 13.46 1.38 11.07
CA GLN A 270 13.75 0.02 10.65
C GLN A 270 13.07 -0.99 11.58
N ASP A 271 12.81 -2.20 11.09
CA ASP A 271 12.19 -3.25 11.88
C ASP A 271 13.19 -3.81 12.90
N PRO A 272 12.94 -3.69 14.22
CA PRO A 272 13.84 -4.23 15.25
C PRO A 272 13.97 -5.75 15.25
N LEU A 273 13.16 -6.46 14.46
CA LEU A 273 13.25 -7.91 14.29
C LEU A 273 14.18 -8.31 13.13
N GLN A 274 14.59 -7.39 12.26
CA GLN A 274 15.34 -7.66 11.04
C GLN A 274 16.62 -6.81 10.89
N HIS A 275 16.62 -5.59 11.44
CA HIS A 275 17.75 -4.68 11.38
C HIS A 275 18.82 -4.97 12.44
N ASP A 276 20.00 -4.36 12.28
CA ASP A 276 21.08 -4.41 13.27
C ASP A 276 20.62 -3.87 14.64
N GLU A 277 20.83 -4.70 15.67
CA GLU A 277 20.36 -4.42 17.03
C GLU A 277 21.19 -3.34 17.72
N ALA A 278 22.50 -3.25 17.43
CA ALA A 278 23.39 -2.30 18.07
C ALA A 278 23.12 -0.87 17.58
N GLU A 279 22.90 -0.69 16.27
CA GLU A 279 22.52 0.60 15.69
C GLU A 279 21.20 1.12 16.25
N LEU A 280 20.17 0.26 16.29
CA LEU A 280 18.86 0.62 16.83
C LEU A 280 18.91 1.01 18.31
N LYS A 281 19.70 0.27 19.10
CA LYS A 281 19.89 0.55 20.52
C LYS A 281 20.64 1.86 20.74
N ALA A 282 21.75 2.09 20.03
CA ALA A 282 22.52 3.32 20.10
C ALA A 282 21.66 4.54 19.75
N ALA A 283 20.95 4.49 18.61
CA ALA A 283 20.03 5.56 18.22
C ALA A 283 18.90 5.78 19.24
N SER A 284 18.39 4.72 19.87
CA SER A 284 17.36 4.84 20.92
C SER A 284 17.90 5.51 22.19
N GLU A 285 19.13 5.20 22.60
CA GLU A 285 19.80 5.81 23.76
C GLU A 285 20.11 7.29 23.49
N GLU A 286 20.72 7.61 22.35
CA GLU A 286 21.03 9.00 21.95
C GLU A 286 19.77 9.87 21.83
N PHE A 287 18.71 9.36 21.18
CA PHE A 287 17.43 10.05 21.09
C PHE A 287 16.84 10.28 22.49
N THR A 288 16.92 9.28 23.38
CA THR A 288 16.41 9.37 24.75
C THR A 288 17.15 10.44 25.54
N ASP A 289 18.47 10.47 25.48
CA ASP A 289 19.29 11.44 26.20
C ASP A 289 19.00 12.87 25.71
N TYR A 290 19.00 13.08 24.39
CA TYR A 290 18.69 14.39 23.79
C TYR A 290 17.31 14.89 24.21
N PHE A 291 16.27 14.07 24.07
CA PHE A 291 14.91 14.50 24.40
C PHE A 291 14.66 14.62 25.90
N THR A 292 15.39 13.87 26.74
CA THR A 292 15.34 14.04 28.19
C THR A 292 15.84 15.44 28.59
N GLU A 293 16.97 15.87 28.02
CA GLU A 293 17.52 17.22 28.25
C GLU A 293 16.60 18.31 27.70
N LEU A 294 16.13 18.15 26.46
CA LEU A 294 15.26 19.13 25.81
C LEU A 294 13.91 19.28 26.54
N VAL A 295 13.34 18.18 27.01
CA VAL A 295 12.11 18.19 27.83
C VAL A 295 12.35 18.86 29.18
N ALA A 296 13.49 18.58 29.83
CA ALA A 296 13.84 19.23 31.09
C ALA A 296 14.02 20.75 30.93
N GLU A 297 14.61 21.20 29.82
CA GLU A 297 14.74 22.62 29.51
C GLU A 297 13.38 23.26 29.19
N ARG A 298 12.59 22.66 28.28
CA ARG A 298 11.26 23.17 27.91
C ARG A 298 10.31 23.22 29.10
N ARG A 299 10.46 22.33 30.09
CA ARG A 299 9.64 22.33 31.32
C ARG A 299 9.88 23.59 32.18
N LYS A 300 11.04 24.25 32.07
CA LYS A 300 11.32 25.50 32.80
C LYS A 300 10.47 26.67 32.30
N ASP A 301 10.12 26.67 31.03
CA ASP A 301 9.28 27.70 30.38
C ASP A 301 8.46 27.07 29.24
N LEU A 302 7.24 26.63 29.56
CA LEU A 302 6.36 25.95 28.61
C LEU A 302 5.69 26.95 27.66
N GLY A 303 5.82 26.73 26.36
CA GLY A 303 5.21 27.54 25.30
C GLY A 303 3.86 27.02 24.81
N ASP A 304 3.45 27.54 23.64
CA ASP A 304 2.23 27.15 22.91
C ASP A 304 2.50 26.09 21.82
N ASP A 305 3.67 25.44 21.86
CA ASP A 305 4.08 24.38 20.94
C ASP A 305 3.59 22.98 21.36
N LEU A 306 3.66 22.03 20.41
CA LEU A 306 3.16 20.67 20.63
C LEU A 306 4.02 19.88 21.64
N LEU A 307 5.32 20.16 21.76
CA LEU A 307 6.16 19.57 22.81
C LEU A 307 5.65 19.99 24.20
N SER A 308 5.30 21.25 24.39
CA SER A 308 4.76 21.76 25.65
C SER A 308 3.43 21.10 26.01
N GLU A 309 2.53 20.87 25.05
CA GLU A 309 1.30 20.10 25.26
C GLU A 309 1.57 18.64 25.67
N ILE A 310 2.56 18.00 25.05
CA ILE A 310 2.97 16.63 25.39
C ILE A 310 3.58 16.57 26.80
N ILE A 311 4.39 17.57 27.18
CA ILE A 311 4.95 17.68 28.54
C ILE A 311 3.83 17.89 29.56
N ARG A 312 2.87 18.78 29.30
CA ARG A 312 1.67 18.97 30.15
C ARG A 312 0.90 17.66 30.33
N ALA A 313 0.71 16.89 29.26
CA ALA A 313 0.04 15.60 29.33
C ALA A 313 0.81 14.58 30.17
N ARG A 314 2.13 14.54 30.05
CA ARG A 314 2.99 13.69 30.90
C ARG A 314 2.91 14.10 32.36
N ASP A 315 3.03 15.39 32.66
CA ASP A 315 3.03 15.89 34.03
C ASP A 315 1.65 15.73 34.69
N ALA A 316 0.56 15.71 33.91
CA ALA A 316 -0.79 15.36 34.36
C ALA A 316 -1.05 13.84 34.45
N GLY A 317 -0.05 12.98 34.18
CA GLY A 317 -0.14 11.52 34.27
C GLY A 317 -0.85 10.84 33.08
N ALA A 318 -1.14 11.57 32.00
CA ALA A 318 -1.70 10.99 30.78
C ALA A 318 -0.66 10.26 29.93
N TYR A 319 0.62 10.60 30.07
CA TYR A 319 1.78 9.86 29.55
C TYR A 319 2.74 9.47 30.68
N SER A 320 3.36 8.31 30.57
CA SER A 320 4.65 8.06 31.24
C SER A 320 5.81 8.74 30.50
N GLU A 321 7.00 8.79 31.10
CA GLU A 321 8.22 9.31 30.43
C GLU A 321 8.51 8.57 29.12
N ARG A 322 8.44 7.24 29.15
CA ARG A 322 8.71 6.40 27.98
C ARG A 322 7.64 6.59 26.89
N GLU A 323 6.39 6.82 27.28
CA GLU A 323 5.30 7.13 26.33
C GLU A 323 5.47 8.53 25.71
N LEU A 324 5.95 9.52 26.47
CA LEU A 324 6.30 10.84 25.94
C LEU A 324 7.39 10.71 24.87
N LEU A 325 8.51 10.07 25.19
CA LEU A 325 9.65 9.93 24.28
C LEU A 325 9.27 9.11 23.03
N SER A 326 8.56 8.01 23.21
CA SER A 326 8.05 7.19 22.10
C SER A 326 7.06 7.95 21.22
N THR A 327 6.25 8.85 21.79
CA THR A 327 5.32 9.69 21.03
C THR A 327 6.06 10.76 20.22
N LEU A 328 7.09 11.40 20.79
CA LEU A 328 7.93 12.34 20.06
C LEU A 328 8.63 11.65 18.89
N LEU A 329 9.21 10.47 19.12
CA LEU A 329 9.84 9.67 18.09
C LEU A 329 8.88 9.33 16.95
N LEU A 330 7.66 8.86 17.28
CA LEU A 330 6.62 8.59 16.27
C LEU A 330 6.31 9.84 15.45
N LEU A 331 6.08 10.98 16.10
CA LEU A 331 5.70 12.23 15.42
C LEU A 331 6.80 12.71 14.48
N ILE A 332 8.07 12.61 14.89
CA ILE A 332 9.21 12.99 14.06
C ILE A 332 9.30 12.05 12.85
N ILE A 333 9.37 10.72 13.06
CA ILE A 333 9.49 9.74 11.96
C ILE A 333 8.31 9.86 11.00
N ALA A 334 7.08 9.75 11.50
CA ALA A 334 5.88 9.76 10.67
C ALA A 334 5.63 11.14 10.03
N GLY A 335 6.07 12.22 10.68
CA GLY A 335 5.88 13.60 10.23
C GLY A 335 6.73 14.00 9.03
N HIS A 336 7.91 13.40 8.84
CA HIS A 336 8.79 13.75 7.71
C HIS A 336 9.01 12.62 6.69
N LYS A 337 9.30 11.37 7.09
CA LYS A 337 9.64 10.30 6.12
C LYS A 337 8.52 10.07 5.11
N THR A 338 7.26 10.08 5.58
CA THR A 338 6.10 9.83 4.72
C THR A 338 5.88 10.96 3.71
N VAL A 339 6.07 12.22 4.11
CA VAL A 339 5.91 13.37 3.21
C VAL A 339 7.09 13.47 2.24
N ALA A 340 8.31 13.16 2.70
CA ALA A 340 9.49 13.11 1.85
C ALA A 340 9.32 12.11 0.70
N ASN A 341 8.91 10.88 1.02
CA ASN A 341 8.64 9.86 0.01
C ASN A 341 7.46 10.23 -0.89
N MET A 342 6.42 10.90 -0.38
CA MET A 342 5.32 11.38 -1.23
C MET A 342 5.82 12.38 -2.28
N ILE A 343 6.66 13.33 -1.87
CA ILE A 343 7.24 14.34 -2.77
C ILE A 343 8.20 13.67 -3.78
N GLY A 344 9.10 12.79 -3.31
CA GLY A 344 10.04 12.06 -4.15
C GLY A 344 9.34 11.16 -5.17
N ASN A 345 8.50 10.24 -4.68
CA ASN A 345 7.76 9.30 -5.52
C ASN A 345 6.84 10.06 -6.50
N GLY A 346 6.12 11.07 -6.01
CA GLY A 346 5.23 11.87 -6.83
C GLY A 346 5.96 12.64 -7.94
N THR A 347 7.12 13.22 -7.64
CA THR A 347 7.93 13.91 -8.65
C THR A 347 8.45 12.93 -9.70
N ALA A 348 8.95 11.77 -9.29
CA ALA A 348 9.40 10.73 -10.21
C ALA A 348 8.24 10.20 -11.09
N LEU A 349 7.04 10.02 -10.53
CA LEU A 349 5.84 9.63 -11.27
C LEU A 349 5.47 10.69 -12.31
N LEU A 350 5.40 11.97 -11.93
CA LEU A 350 5.06 13.05 -12.85
C LEU A 350 6.08 13.15 -14.00
N LEU A 351 7.37 13.00 -13.72
CA LEU A 351 8.43 13.01 -14.75
C LEU A 351 8.35 11.79 -15.67
N ARG A 352 7.87 10.63 -15.18
CA ARG A 352 7.61 9.44 -15.99
C ARG A 352 6.33 9.54 -16.83
N HIS A 353 5.41 10.44 -16.46
CA HIS A 353 4.13 10.66 -17.12
C HIS A 353 4.00 12.13 -17.59
N PRO A 354 4.79 12.56 -18.60
CA PRO A 354 4.92 13.96 -18.98
C PRO A 354 3.59 14.59 -19.41
N GLU A 355 2.69 13.83 -20.03
CA GLU A 355 1.34 14.30 -20.39
C GLU A 355 0.50 14.72 -19.18
N GLN A 356 0.64 14.03 -18.05
CA GLN A 356 -0.06 14.36 -16.80
C GLN A 356 0.63 15.49 -16.05
N LEU A 357 1.97 15.56 -16.12
CA LEU A 357 2.73 16.70 -15.63
C LEU A 357 2.30 17.99 -16.33
N GLU A 358 2.21 17.99 -17.67
CA GLU A 358 1.75 19.15 -18.43
C GLU A 358 0.29 19.50 -18.12
N MET A 359 -0.58 18.51 -17.91
CA MET A 359 -1.95 18.73 -17.48
C MET A 359 -2.03 19.48 -16.14
N ILE A 360 -1.22 19.09 -15.16
CA ILE A 360 -1.17 19.76 -13.85
C ILE A 360 -0.54 21.15 -13.97
N ARG A 361 0.48 21.34 -14.81
CA ARG A 361 1.05 22.68 -15.07
C ARG A 361 0.00 23.63 -15.66
N ALA A 362 -0.83 23.13 -16.58
CA ALA A 362 -1.90 23.90 -17.21
C ALA A 362 -3.11 24.11 -16.29
N THR A 363 -3.34 23.24 -15.32
CA THR A 363 -4.48 23.29 -14.39
C THR A 363 -4.04 22.93 -12.97
N PRO A 364 -3.41 23.88 -12.24
CA PRO A 364 -2.89 23.63 -10.88
C PRO A 364 -3.95 23.18 -9.87
N GLU A 365 -5.24 23.42 -10.14
CA GLU A 365 -6.36 22.93 -9.34
C GLU A 365 -6.45 21.39 -9.28
N LEU A 366 -5.75 20.68 -10.18
CA LEU A 366 -5.63 19.22 -10.16
C LEU A 366 -4.61 18.70 -9.15
N ILE A 367 -3.75 19.54 -8.55
CA ILE A 367 -2.71 19.11 -7.62
C ILE A 367 -3.26 18.28 -6.45
N PRO A 368 -4.37 18.68 -5.76
CA PRO A 368 -4.96 17.84 -4.73
C PRO A 368 -5.36 16.44 -5.23
N SER A 369 -5.94 16.34 -6.43
CA SER A 369 -6.32 15.06 -7.04
C SER A 369 -5.08 14.22 -7.40
N ALA A 370 -4.05 14.87 -7.95
CA ALA A 370 -2.77 14.24 -8.27
C ALA A 370 -2.10 13.66 -7.01
N ILE A 371 -2.16 14.34 -5.88
CA ILE A 371 -1.62 13.85 -4.60
C ILE A 371 -2.33 12.57 -4.16
N GLU A 372 -3.66 12.51 -4.24
CA GLU A 372 -4.40 11.28 -3.91
C GLU A 372 -4.02 10.14 -4.86
N GLU A 373 -3.80 10.41 -6.15
CA GLU A 373 -3.33 9.39 -7.08
C GLU A 373 -1.89 8.94 -6.83
N ILE A 374 -0.98 9.86 -6.49
CA ILE A 374 0.39 9.53 -6.06
C ILE A 374 0.35 8.62 -4.83
N LEU A 375 -0.50 8.96 -3.86
CA LEU A 375 -0.66 8.17 -2.63
C LEU A 375 -1.25 6.79 -2.91
N ARG A 376 -2.21 6.66 -3.84
CA ARG A 376 -2.74 5.36 -4.27
C ARG A 376 -1.67 4.54 -4.99
N TYR A 377 -0.94 5.17 -5.90
CA TYR A 377 -0.09 4.49 -6.88
C TYR A 377 1.28 4.09 -6.32
N GLU A 378 1.95 4.98 -5.58
CA GLU A 378 3.24 4.75 -4.91
C GLU A 378 3.24 5.42 -3.52
N GLY A 379 2.25 5.07 -2.70
CA GLY A 379 2.09 5.61 -1.36
C GLY A 379 3.30 5.36 -0.47
N SER A 380 3.68 6.36 0.32
CA SER A 380 4.92 6.36 1.13
C SER A 380 5.03 5.22 2.14
N ALA A 381 3.90 4.66 2.57
CA ALA A 381 3.82 3.44 3.36
C ALA A 381 3.33 2.30 2.46
N ALA A 382 4.23 1.39 2.09
CA ALA A 382 3.86 0.17 1.35
C ALA A 382 3.08 -0.81 2.23
N TRP A 383 3.41 -0.82 3.53
CA TRP A 383 2.86 -1.72 4.52
C TRP A 383 2.32 -0.95 5.73
N ALA A 384 1.23 -1.43 6.31
CA ALA A 384 0.76 -0.89 7.59
C ALA A 384 1.68 -1.36 8.74
N SER A 385 1.77 -0.56 9.81
CA SER A 385 2.58 -0.91 10.98
C SER A 385 2.08 -2.17 11.71
N LEU A 386 2.96 -2.71 12.55
CA LEU A 386 2.83 -3.96 13.31
C LEU A 386 1.39 -4.31 13.71
N ARG A 387 0.98 -5.53 13.34
CA ARG A 387 -0.21 -6.21 13.85
C ARG A 387 0.14 -7.66 14.17
N VAL A 388 -0.38 -8.16 15.29
CA VAL A 388 -0.28 -9.55 15.71
C VAL A 388 -1.67 -10.07 16.08
N ALA A 389 -1.98 -11.30 15.69
CA ALA A 389 -3.23 -11.95 16.07
C ALA A 389 -3.27 -12.17 17.60
N ALA A 390 -4.17 -11.49 18.31
CA ALA A 390 -4.33 -11.60 19.77
C ALA A 390 -4.98 -12.92 20.19
N GLU A 391 -5.70 -13.56 19.27
CA GLU A 391 -6.41 -14.83 19.38
C GLU A 391 -6.37 -15.57 18.04
N ASP A 392 -6.71 -16.86 18.03
CA ASP A 392 -6.92 -17.59 16.79
C ASP A 392 -8.07 -16.94 16.02
N MET A 393 -7.83 -16.58 14.77
CA MET A 393 -8.80 -15.84 13.96
C MET A 393 -8.87 -16.37 12.53
N ARG A 394 -9.90 -15.95 11.81
CA ARG A 394 -10.04 -16.20 10.38
C ARG A 394 -10.18 -14.88 9.64
N LEU A 395 -9.37 -14.67 8.62
CA LEU A 395 -9.32 -13.45 7.83
C LEU A 395 -9.13 -13.81 6.35
N GLY A 396 -9.92 -13.21 5.45
CA GLY A 396 -9.85 -13.54 4.02
C GLY A 396 -10.04 -15.03 3.70
N GLY A 397 -10.76 -15.77 4.54
CA GLY A 397 -10.96 -17.21 4.43
C GLY A 397 -9.85 -18.08 5.02
N VAL A 398 -8.71 -17.50 5.41
CA VAL A 398 -7.51 -18.18 5.96
C VAL A 398 -7.52 -18.16 7.49
N ASN A 399 -7.16 -19.29 8.12
CA ASN A 399 -6.98 -19.37 9.57
C ASN A 399 -5.61 -18.79 9.95
N ILE A 400 -5.60 -17.87 10.91
CA ILE A 400 -4.42 -17.19 11.43
C ILE A 400 -4.30 -17.55 12.92
N PRO A 401 -3.29 -18.34 13.33
CA PRO A 401 -3.07 -18.67 14.73
C PRO A 401 -2.72 -17.43 15.57
N LYS A 402 -3.07 -17.47 16.86
CA LYS A 402 -2.62 -16.50 17.86
C LYS A 402 -1.11 -16.33 17.84
N GLY A 403 -0.64 -15.08 17.93
CA GLY A 403 0.77 -14.71 17.95
C GLY A 403 1.40 -14.59 16.56
N SER A 404 0.64 -14.82 15.49
CA SER A 404 1.12 -14.63 14.10
C SER A 404 1.18 -13.15 13.74
N PHE A 405 2.22 -12.75 13.02
CA PHE A 405 2.28 -11.42 12.40
C PHE A 405 1.29 -11.33 11.24
N VAL A 406 0.66 -10.16 11.08
CA VAL A 406 -0.26 -9.88 9.97
C VAL A 406 0.15 -8.56 9.31
N HIS A 407 0.84 -8.67 8.18
CA HIS A 407 1.35 -7.56 7.39
C HIS A 407 0.31 -7.14 6.37
N LEU A 408 -0.12 -5.87 6.41
CA LEU A 408 -1.16 -5.37 5.51
C LEU A 408 -0.51 -4.57 4.39
N SER A 409 -0.58 -5.06 3.15
CA SER A 409 0.02 -4.40 1.98
C SER A 409 -0.90 -3.29 1.47
N LEU A 410 -0.59 -2.05 1.86
CA LEU A 410 -1.26 -0.86 1.34
C LEU A 410 -0.93 -0.65 -0.14
N SER A 411 0.29 -1.01 -0.55
CA SER A 411 0.73 -0.99 -1.95
C SER A 411 -0.12 -1.90 -2.84
N SER A 412 -0.28 -3.18 -2.46
CA SER A 412 -1.15 -4.10 -3.19
C SER A 412 -2.61 -3.65 -3.18
N ALA A 413 -3.11 -3.18 -2.02
CA ALA A 413 -4.46 -2.66 -1.91
C ALA A 413 -4.71 -1.44 -2.81
N GLY A 414 -3.70 -0.60 -3.06
CA GLY A 414 -3.76 0.54 -3.99
C GLY A 414 -3.89 0.14 -5.46
N ARG A 415 -3.64 -1.14 -5.80
CA ARG A 415 -3.68 -1.69 -7.17
C ARG A 415 -4.75 -2.77 -7.37
N ASP A 416 -5.73 -2.86 -6.47
CA ASP A 416 -6.73 -3.91 -6.53
C ASP A 416 -7.76 -3.64 -7.66
N PRO A 417 -7.86 -4.50 -8.70
CA PRO A 417 -8.81 -4.33 -9.79
C PRO A 417 -10.28 -4.45 -9.36
N ASP A 418 -10.57 -5.02 -8.18
CA ASP A 418 -11.93 -5.04 -7.62
C ASP A 418 -12.40 -3.66 -7.13
N VAL A 419 -11.46 -2.70 -6.97
CA VAL A 419 -11.71 -1.35 -6.45
C VAL A 419 -11.40 -0.26 -7.46
N TYR A 420 -10.35 -0.43 -8.27
CA TYR A 420 -9.93 0.57 -9.25
C TYR A 420 -9.96 0.01 -10.66
N ASP A 421 -10.73 0.67 -11.52
CA ASP A 421 -10.62 0.46 -12.97
C ASP A 421 -9.21 0.85 -13.43
N ASP A 422 -8.60 -0.01 -14.24
CA ASP A 422 -7.22 0.14 -14.75
C ASP A 422 -6.23 0.51 -13.62
N PRO A 423 -6.01 -0.41 -12.66
CA PRO A 423 -5.32 -0.09 -11.40
C PRO A 423 -3.85 0.30 -11.60
N ASP A 424 -3.23 -0.17 -12.69
CA ASP A 424 -1.84 0.12 -13.03
C ASP A 424 -1.68 1.36 -13.93
N ARG A 425 -2.78 2.04 -14.29
CA ARG A 425 -2.72 3.37 -14.89
C ARG A 425 -2.68 4.43 -13.79
N PHE A 426 -1.58 5.17 -13.78
CA PHE A 426 -1.49 6.45 -13.08
C PHE A 426 -2.42 7.45 -13.78
N ASP A 427 -3.36 8.05 -13.05
CA ASP A 427 -4.30 9.05 -13.55
C ASP A 427 -4.59 10.13 -12.51
N VAL A 428 -3.97 11.30 -12.68
CA VAL A 428 -4.10 12.45 -11.78
C VAL A 428 -5.52 13.02 -11.72
N THR A 429 -6.41 12.62 -12.64
CA THR A 429 -7.81 13.02 -12.69
C THR A 429 -8.76 12.00 -12.04
N ARG A 430 -8.24 10.87 -11.55
CA ARG A 430 -9.04 9.78 -10.96
C ARG A 430 -9.95 10.31 -9.85
N SER A 431 -11.27 10.12 -10.03
CA SER A 431 -12.27 10.57 -9.07
C SER A 431 -13.54 9.69 -9.10
N PRO A 432 -14.07 9.27 -7.93
CA PRO A 432 -13.46 9.40 -6.59
C PRO A 432 -12.22 8.50 -6.45
N ASN A 433 -11.26 8.90 -5.61
CA ASN A 433 -10.02 8.14 -5.38
C ASN A 433 -9.89 7.71 -3.92
N ARG A 434 -10.73 6.77 -3.46
CA ARG A 434 -10.66 6.26 -2.09
C ARG A 434 -9.56 5.20 -1.98
N HIS A 435 -8.47 5.54 -1.31
CA HIS A 435 -7.32 4.65 -1.10
C HIS A 435 -7.00 4.44 0.38
N LEU A 436 -6.21 3.39 0.68
CA LEU A 436 -5.87 2.96 2.04
C LEU A 436 -4.48 3.42 2.51
N SER A 437 -3.79 4.28 1.76
CA SER A 437 -2.42 4.73 2.05
C SER A 437 -2.29 5.55 3.34
N PHE A 438 -3.40 6.11 3.86
CA PHE A 438 -3.47 6.73 5.19
C PHE A 438 -3.97 5.76 6.29
N GLY A 439 -4.11 4.47 5.97
CA GLY A 439 -4.78 3.49 6.80
C GLY A 439 -6.29 3.68 6.86
N HIS A 440 -6.92 2.93 7.77
CA HIS A 440 -8.36 2.94 8.02
C HIS A 440 -8.62 2.57 9.49
N GLY A 441 -9.82 2.85 10.01
CA GLY A 441 -10.21 2.50 11.37
C GLY A 441 -9.58 3.39 12.47
N PRO A 442 -9.44 2.89 13.71
CA PRO A 442 -8.96 3.67 14.86
C PRO A 442 -7.59 4.33 14.65
N HIS A 443 -6.72 3.65 13.89
CA HIS A 443 -5.36 4.07 13.55
C HIS A 443 -5.26 4.82 12.21
N PHE A 444 -6.37 5.33 11.67
CA PHE A 444 -6.33 6.25 10.54
C PHE A 444 -5.35 7.40 10.83
N CYS A 445 -4.51 7.73 9.84
CA CYS A 445 -3.41 8.67 9.99
C CYS A 445 -3.88 10.02 10.53
N ILE A 446 -3.45 10.33 11.75
CA ILE A 446 -3.73 11.61 12.40
C ILE A 446 -3.15 12.80 11.62
N GLY A 447 -2.00 12.59 10.96
CA GLY A 447 -1.31 13.61 10.17
C GLY A 447 -1.82 13.75 8.74
N ALA A 448 -2.84 13.01 8.29
CA ALA A 448 -3.30 13.06 6.90
C ALA A 448 -3.65 14.48 6.41
N PRO A 449 -4.33 15.34 7.19
CA PRO A 449 -4.57 16.73 6.79
C PRO A 449 -3.28 17.54 6.59
N LEU A 450 -2.28 17.36 7.47
CA LEU A 450 -1.00 18.05 7.38
C LEU A 450 -0.16 17.53 6.20
N GLY A 451 -0.14 16.22 5.96
CA GLY A 451 0.55 15.61 4.82
C GLY A 451 0.01 16.12 3.48
N ARG A 452 -1.32 16.16 3.32
CA ARG A 452 -1.97 16.71 2.12
C ARG A 452 -1.64 18.19 1.90
N LEU A 453 -1.71 18.99 2.96
CA LEU A 453 -1.35 20.42 2.90
C LEU A 453 0.10 20.63 2.45
N GLN A 454 1.04 19.86 3.02
CA GLN A 454 2.45 19.93 2.66
C GLN A 454 2.68 19.51 1.20
N GLY A 455 2.05 18.42 0.76
CA GLY A 455 2.11 17.97 -0.63
C GLY A 455 1.60 19.04 -1.60
N GLU A 456 0.44 19.64 -1.30
CA GLU A 456 -0.16 20.69 -2.13
C GLU A 456 0.79 21.87 -2.32
N ILE A 457 1.35 22.38 -1.22
CA ILE A 457 2.28 23.52 -1.25
C ILE A 457 3.58 23.16 -1.96
N ALA A 458 4.13 21.98 -1.69
CA ALA A 458 5.36 21.50 -2.29
C ALA A 458 5.23 21.36 -3.81
N PHE A 459 4.24 20.59 -4.30
CA PHE A 459 4.03 20.41 -5.72
C PHE A 459 3.68 21.73 -6.41
N SER A 460 2.78 22.54 -5.86
CA SER A 460 2.41 23.83 -6.44
C SER A 460 3.63 24.74 -6.63
N SER A 461 4.50 24.81 -5.63
CA SER A 461 5.70 25.67 -5.67
C SER A 461 6.76 25.12 -6.64
N LEU A 462 7.03 23.81 -6.62
CA LEU A 462 7.97 23.18 -7.56
C LEU A 462 7.51 23.38 -9.01
N LEU A 463 6.24 23.08 -9.31
CA LEU A 463 5.66 23.21 -10.65
C LEU A 463 5.67 24.65 -11.16
N ARG A 464 5.33 25.61 -10.29
CA ARG A 464 5.30 27.04 -10.63
C ARG A 464 6.71 27.62 -10.80
N ARG A 465 7.60 27.37 -9.85
CA ARG A 465 8.91 28.03 -9.79
C ARG A 465 9.96 27.38 -10.68
N LEU A 466 9.80 26.09 -10.98
CA LEU A 466 10.66 25.30 -11.85
C LEU A 466 9.83 24.82 -13.06
N PRO A 467 9.61 25.67 -14.07
CA PRO A 467 8.69 25.35 -15.17
C PRO A 467 9.17 24.20 -16.07
N ARG A 468 10.47 23.86 -16.02
CA ARG A 468 11.10 22.85 -16.89
C ARG A 468 12.11 21.95 -16.17
N PHE A 469 11.88 21.65 -14.88
CA PHE A 469 12.74 20.65 -14.23
C PHE A 469 12.56 19.27 -14.88
N GLU A 470 13.64 18.50 -14.94
CA GLU A 470 13.69 17.16 -15.55
C GLU A 470 14.64 16.26 -14.76
N LEU A 471 14.60 14.94 -15.01
CA LEU A 471 15.60 14.02 -14.45
C LEU A 471 17.00 14.36 -14.98
N ALA A 472 17.98 14.39 -14.07
CA ALA A 472 19.39 14.55 -14.44
C ALA A 472 20.02 13.23 -14.93
N VAL A 473 19.35 12.10 -14.69
CA VAL A 473 19.76 10.75 -15.07
C VAL A 473 18.68 10.06 -15.91
N PRO A 474 19.01 9.02 -16.69
CA PRO A 474 18.01 8.15 -17.30
C PRO A 474 17.04 7.57 -16.24
N PRO A 475 15.73 7.40 -16.56
CA PRO A 475 14.76 6.88 -15.59
C PRO A 475 15.11 5.53 -14.96
N GLU A 476 15.85 4.68 -15.68
CA GLU A 476 16.33 3.38 -15.22
C GLU A 476 17.41 3.44 -14.13
N GLU A 477 18.08 4.59 -13.96
CA GLU A 477 19.07 4.82 -12.90
C GLU A 477 18.41 5.32 -11.59
N VAL A 478 17.11 5.61 -11.61
CA VAL A 478 16.36 5.98 -10.40
C VAL A 478 16.04 4.72 -9.59
N THR A 479 16.74 4.56 -8.46
CA THR A 479 16.66 3.39 -7.59
C THR A 479 15.64 3.57 -6.47
N TRP A 480 14.93 2.48 -6.18
CA TRP A 480 14.06 2.39 -5.01
C TRP A 480 14.85 1.85 -3.84
N LEU A 481 14.66 2.45 -2.67
CA LEU A 481 15.29 2.01 -1.44
C LEU A 481 14.71 0.65 -1.01
N GLY A 482 15.58 -0.34 -0.84
CA GLY A 482 15.27 -1.61 -0.18
C GLY A 482 15.76 -1.56 1.27
N ASP A 483 14.85 -1.65 2.23
CA ASP A 483 15.17 -1.69 3.66
C ASP A 483 14.11 -2.49 4.44
N SER A 484 14.24 -2.54 5.77
CA SER A 484 13.29 -3.28 6.63
C SER A 484 12.14 -2.42 7.15
N SER A 485 12.03 -1.17 6.70
CA SER A 485 11.00 -0.24 7.15
C SER A 485 9.66 -0.49 6.43
N LEU A 486 8.62 0.25 6.83
CA LEU A 486 7.30 0.21 6.19
C LEU A 486 7.25 0.96 4.85
N SER A 487 8.36 1.57 4.45
CA SER A 487 8.37 2.65 3.48
C SER A 487 8.40 2.18 2.02
N ARG A 488 7.91 3.04 1.14
CA ARG A 488 8.19 3.00 -0.30
C ARG A 488 8.78 4.35 -0.68
N GLY A 489 10.05 4.36 -1.05
CA GLY A 489 10.80 5.58 -1.33
C GLY A 489 11.97 5.34 -2.25
N LEU A 490 12.51 6.42 -2.79
CA LEU A 490 13.70 6.41 -3.64
C LEU A 490 14.96 6.55 -2.79
N GLU A 491 16.10 6.07 -3.29
CA GLU A 491 17.41 6.33 -2.66
C GLU A 491 17.86 7.78 -2.91
N ALA A 492 17.66 8.25 -4.14
CA ALA A 492 17.92 9.60 -4.59
C ALA A 492 17.00 9.92 -5.79
N LEU A 493 16.81 11.20 -6.07
CA LEU A 493 16.13 11.66 -7.28
C LEU A 493 16.91 12.83 -7.91
N PRO A 494 17.91 12.54 -8.78
CA PRO A 494 18.68 13.57 -9.46
C PRO A 494 17.82 14.37 -10.43
N ILE A 495 17.79 15.70 -10.26
CA ILE A 495 16.96 16.65 -11.03
C ILE A 495 17.84 17.76 -11.59
N ARG A 496 17.66 18.09 -12.88
CA ARG A 496 18.11 19.37 -13.44
C ARG A 496 17.07 20.43 -13.10
N VAL A 497 17.49 21.46 -12.38
CA VAL A 497 16.60 22.51 -11.85
C VAL A 497 16.02 23.37 -12.98
N GLY A 498 16.82 23.64 -14.02
CA GLY A 498 16.49 24.59 -15.08
C GLY A 498 16.40 26.04 -14.57
N GLY A 499 15.68 26.90 -15.30
CA GLY A 499 15.43 28.27 -14.88
C GLY A 499 14.54 28.31 -13.63
N ARG A 500 14.90 29.15 -12.66
CA ARG A 500 14.21 29.23 -11.36
C ARG A 500 13.54 30.59 -11.20
N LEU A 501 12.21 30.61 -11.19
CA LEU A 501 11.44 31.83 -10.94
C LEU A 501 11.50 32.23 -9.46
N PRO A 502 11.37 33.53 -9.12
CA PRO A 502 11.30 33.99 -7.73
C PRO A 502 10.04 33.46 -7.02
N ARG A 503 10.04 33.56 -5.68
CA ARG A 503 8.91 33.15 -4.84
C ARG A 503 7.63 33.90 -5.18
#